data_AF-A0A1Y6BFJ6-F1
#
_entry.id   AF-A0A1Y6BFJ6-F1
#
_cell.length_a   1.000
_cell.length_b   1.000
_cell.length_c   1.000
_cell.angle_alpha   90.00
_cell.angle_beta   90.00
_cell.angle_gamma   90.00
#
_symmetry.space_group_name_H-M   'P 1'
#
loop_
_entity.id
_entity.type
_entity.pdbx_description
1 polymer ?
#
loop_
_entity_poly.entity_id
_entity_poly.type
_entity_poly.pdbx_seq_one_letter_code
_entity_poly.pdbx_strand_id
1 'polypeptide(L)'
;MMTENEYLWAWIYYVLGAGLLLACWWYLTRRIPWMELRHVLRLVMAVALLVPWYTNTQQEYMSPALLIALVEGLFDGSPAFWRAGTPLLSAVLAALVLSTIVFLVRWVILRRRSSHAATAS
;
A
#
# COMPACT_ATOMS: atom_id res chain seq x y z
N MET A 1 -14.24 -17.01 21.58
CA MET A 1 -14.89 -16.52 20.34
C MET A 1 -14.76 -15.01 20.35
N MET A 2 -14.25 -14.42 19.28
CA MET A 2 -14.14 -12.97 19.14
C MET A 2 -15.53 -12.44 18.76
N THR A 3 -16.01 -11.44 19.50
CA THR A 3 -17.29 -10.80 19.18
C THR A 3 -17.11 -9.87 17.97
N GLU A 4 -18.20 -9.62 17.25
CA GLU A 4 -18.20 -8.67 16.13
C GLU A 4 -17.76 -7.27 16.58
N ASN A 5 -18.17 -6.86 17.79
CA ASN A 5 -17.78 -5.59 18.37
C ASN A 5 -16.25 -5.50 18.61
N GLU A 6 -15.62 -6.53 19.17
CA GLU A 6 -14.16 -6.57 19.36
C GLU A 6 -13.42 -6.52 18.02
N TYR A 7 -13.96 -7.15 16.97
CA TYR A 7 -13.41 -7.07 15.62
C TYR A 7 -13.46 -5.67 15.03
N LEU A 8 -14.59 -4.98 15.17
CA LEU A 8 -14.73 -3.59 14.74
C LEU A 8 -13.75 -2.68 15.50
N TRP A 9 -13.61 -2.85 16.81
CA TRP A 9 -12.66 -2.07 17.61
C TRP A 9 -11.20 -2.32 17.19
N ALA A 10 -10.82 -3.56 16.91
CA ALA A 10 -9.49 -3.89 16.41
C ALA A 10 -9.16 -3.14 15.11
N TRP A 11 -10.11 -3.12 14.17
CA TRP A 11 -9.96 -2.36 12.92
C TRP A 11 -9.89 -0.85 13.15
N ILE A 12 -10.71 -0.30 14.04
CA ILE A 12 -10.67 1.13 14.40
C ILE A 12 -9.29 1.50 14.92
N TYR A 13 -8.77 0.77 15.90
CA TYR A 13 -7.44 1.04 16.44
C TYR A 13 -6.34 0.88 15.39
N TYR A 14 -6.45 -0.13 14.54
CA TYR A 14 -5.49 -0.34 13.46
C TYR A 14 -5.49 0.81 12.46
N VAL A 15 -6.66 1.21 11.93
CA VAL A 15 -6.77 2.27 10.92
C VAL A 15 -6.34 3.62 11.50
N LEU A 16 -6.64 3.88 12.77
CA LEU A 16 -6.13 5.07 13.48
C LEU A 16 -4.60 5.07 13.54
N GLY A 17 -3.99 3.95 13.96
CA GLY A 17 -2.53 3.80 14.00
C GLY A 17 -1.88 3.91 12.62
N ALA A 18 -2.43 3.22 11.63
CA ALA A 18 -1.99 3.28 10.24
C ALA A 18 -2.11 4.70 9.67
N GLY A 19 -3.17 5.43 9.99
CA GLY A 19 -3.36 6.83 9.61
C GLY A 19 -2.27 7.74 10.18
N LEU A 20 -1.92 7.57 11.46
CA LEU A 20 -0.82 8.32 12.09
C LEU A 20 0.53 7.97 11.47
N LEU A 21 0.80 6.69 11.21
CA LEU A 21 1.99 6.23 10.51
C LEU A 21 2.09 6.83 9.10
N LEU A 22 0.99 6.84 8.35
CA LEU A 22 0.93 7.46 7.02
C LEU A 22 1.13 8.97 7.08
N ALA A 23 0.57 9.67 8.07
CA ALA A 23 0.80 11.09 8.27
C ALA A 23 2.27 11.39 8.59
N CYS A 24 2.89 10.59 9.46
CA CYS A 24 4.32 10.68 9.75
C CYS A 24 5.18 10.41 8.50
N TRP A 25 4.84 9.36 7.75
CA TRP A 25 5.50 9.02 6.49
C TRP A 25 5.36 10.13 5.44
N TRP A 26 4.19 10.75 5.36
CA TRP A 26 3.94 11.89 4.49
C TRP A 26 4.81 13.09 4.86
N TYR A 27 4.94 13.36 6.16
CA TYR A 27 5.81 14.40 6.67
C TYR A 27 7.29 14.12 6.37
N LEU A 28 7.75 12.87 6.50
CA LEU A 28 9.12 12.49 6.19
C LEU A 28 9.43 12.59 4.69
N THR A 29 8.53 12.08 3.84
CA THR A 29 8.67 12.10 2.38
C THR A 29 8.46 13.48 1.75
N ARG A 30 8.02 14.49 2.52
CA ARG A 30 7.76 15.85 2.00
C ARG A 30 9.02 16.54 1.45
N ARG A 31 10.19 16.19 1.98
CA ARG A 31 11.48 16.79 1.60
C ARG A 31 12.08 16.20 0.31
N ILE A 32 11.47 15.16 -0.25
CA ILE A 32 11.97 14.49 -1.46
C ILE A 32 11.62 15.36 -2.68
N PRO A 33 12.61 15.81 -3.48
CA PRO A 33 12.37 16.69 -4.63
C PRO A 33 11.76 15.95 -5.83
N TRP A 34 12.00 14.64 -5.95
CA TRP A 34 11.41 13.82 -7.00
C TRP A 34 9.95 13.49 -6.74
N MET A 35 9.06 14.17 -7.48
CA MET A 35 7.61 14.04 -7.36
C MET A 35 7.12 12.60 -7.57
N GLU A 36 7.67 11.89 -8.55
CA GLU A 36 7.27 10.52 -8.88
C GLU A 36 7.70 9.53 -7.79
N LEU A 37 8.96 9.59 -7.35
CA LEU A 37 9.47 8.75 -6.27
C LEU A 37 8.64 8.94 -4.99
N ARG A 38 8.32 10.20 -4.66
CA ARG A 38 7.46 10.54 -3.52
C ARG A 38 6.06 9.93 -3.65
N HIS A 39 5.47 9.93 -4.83
CA HIS A 39 4.14 9.35 -5.05
C HIS A 39 4.18 7.83 -4.89
N VAL A 40 5.17 7.18 -5.49
CA VAL A 40 5.41 5.73 -5.39
C VAL A 40 5.61 5.32 -3.92
N LEU A 41 6.47 6.00 -3.17
CA LEU A 41 6.73 5.68 -1.75
C LEU A 41 5.48 5.79 -0.88
N ARG A 42 4.62 6.79 -1.14
CA ARG A 42 3.38 6.97 -0.38
C ARG A 42 2.35 5.90 -0.73
N LEU A 43 2.26 5.55 -2.00
CA LEU A 43 1.36 4.52 -2.50
C LEU A 43 1.76 3.14 -1.97
N VAL A 44 3.05 2.80 -2.01
CA VAL A 44 3.56 1.54 -1.45
C VAL A 44 3.25 1.43 0.04
N MET A 45 3.50 2.48 0.84
CA MET A 45 3.20 2.45 2.27
C MET A 45 1.71 2.33 2.57
N ALA A 46 0.86 3.04 1.81
CA ALA A 46 -0.59 2.93 1.96
C ALA A 46 -1.08 1.51 1.67
N VAL A 47 -0.61 0.90 0.58
CA VAL A 47 -0.96 -0.47 0.21
C VAL A 47 -0.43 -1.46 1.24
N ALA A 48 0.81 -1.32 1.66
CA ALA A 48 1.40 -2.20 2.65
C ALA A 48 0.60 -2.20 3.97
N LEU A 49 0.11 -1.04 4.40
CA LEU A 49 -0.68 -0.92 5.64
C LEU A 49 -2.15 -1.33 5.48
N LEU A 50 -2.76 -1.16 4.31
CA LEU A 50 -4.22 -1.27 4.19
C LEU A 50 -4.72 -2.53 3.49
N VAL A 51 -3.84 -3.36 2.90
CA VAL A 51 -4.25 -4.61 2.25
C VAL A 51 -4.79 -5.60 3.28
N PRO A 52 -6.08 -5.97 3.26
CA PRO A 52 -6.63 -6.97 4.16
C PRO A 52 -6.33 -8.39 3.65
N TRP A 53 -6.11 -9.33 4.57
CA TRP A 53 -5.94 -10.76 4.30
C TRP A 53 -6.53 -11.60 5.43
N TYR A 54 -6.84 -12.86 5.17
CA TYR A 54 -7.44 -13.76 6.18
C TYR A 54 -6.47 -14.04 7.33
N THR A 55 -6.91 -13.77 8.55
CA THR A 55 -6.11 -13.96 9.78
C THR A 55 -5.76 -15.43 9.98
N ASN A 56 -6.69 -16.34 9.69
CA ASN A 56 -6.48 -17.78 9.78
C ASN A 56 -7.19 -18.47 8.60
N THR A 57 -6.82 -19.71 8.28
CA THR A 57 -7.51 -20.52 7.25
C THR A 57 -8.86 -21.06 7.71
N GLN A 58 -9.15 -21.02 9.02
CA GLN A 58 -10.36 -21.59 9.61
C GLN A 58 -11.47 -20.57 9.91
N GLN A 59 -11.16 -19.27 9.86
CA GLN A 59 -12.09 -18.19 10.18
C GLN A 59 -12.08 -17.13 9.09
N GLU A 60 -13.24 -16.51 8.84
CA GLU A 60 -13.40 -15.49 7.80
C GLU A 60 -12.98 -14.08 8.24
N TYR A 61 -12.40 -13.93 9.42
CA TYR A 61 -11.87 -12.64 9.87
C TYR A 61 -10.67 -12.22 9.01
N MET A 62 -10.69 -10.96 8.60
CA MET A 62 -9.60 -10.36 7.85
C MET A 62 -8.82 -9.43 8.77
N SER A 63 -7.50 -9.46 8.65
CA SER A 63 -6.62 -8.48 9.27
C SER A 63 -5.64 -7.95 8.23
N PRO A 64 -5.00 -6.81 8.47
CA PRO A 64 -4.01 -6.26 7.55
C PRO A 64 -2.89 -7.26 7.28
N ALA A 65 -2.61 -7.52 6.00
CA ALA A 65 -1.67 -8.55 5.55
C ALA A 65 -0.26 -8.31 6.09
N LEU A 66 0.17 -7.05 6.18
CA LEU A 66 1.46 -6.69 6.77
C LEU A 66 1.54 -7.05 8.25
N LEU A 67 0.45 -6.84 9.01
CA LEU A 67 0.42 -7.18 10.43
C LEU A 67 0.52 -8.71 10.61
N ILE A 68 -0.29 -9.47 9.85
CA ILE A 68 -0.26 -10.93 9.90
C ILE A 68 1.13 -11.44 9.49
N ALA A 69 1.66 -11.00 8.36
CA ALA A 69 2.96 -11.44 7.87
C ALA A 69 4.07 -11.14 8.88
N LEU A 70 4.07 -9.95 9.49
CA LEU A 70 5.06 -9.60 10.53
C LEU A 70 4.93 -10.48 11.76
N VAL A 71 3.72 -10.69 12.28
CA VAL A 71 3.48 -11.52 13.48
C VAL A 71 3.88 -12.97 13.18
N GLU A 72 3.37 -13.56 12.10
CA GLU A 72 3.71 -14.92 11.69
C GLU A 72 5.21 -15.09 11.42
N GLY A 73 5.85 -14.12 10.77
CA GLY A 73 7.29 -14.18 10.52
C GLY A 73 8.13 -14.09 11.78
N LEU A 74 7.67 -13.34 12.79
CA LEU A 74 8.40 -13.14 14.03
C LEU A 74 8.22 -14.32 15.01
N PHE A 75 7.03 -14.94 15.04
CA PHE A 75 6.68 -15.97 16.02
C PHE A 75 6.65 -17.40 15.44
N ASP A 76 6.19 -17.58 14.20
CA ASP A 76 5.95 -18.91 13.59
C ASP A 76 6.99 -19.27 12.50
N GLY A 77 7.78 -18.29 12.07
CA GLY A 77 8.90 -18.47 11.14
C GLY A 77 8.56 -18.25 9.67
N SER A 78 9.54 -18.52 8.80
CA SER A 78 9.48 -18.15 7.37
C SER A 78 8.30 -18.77 6.59
N PRO A 79 7.94 -20.06 6.75
CA PRO A 79 6.82 -20.62 6.00
C PRO A 79 5.48 -19.94 6.29
N ALA A 80 5.23 -19.58 7.56
CA ALA A 80 4.03 -18.88 7.97
C ALA A 80 4.01 -17.46 7.39
N PHE A 81 5.12 -16.72 7.47
CA PHE A 81 5.28 -15.40 6.87
C PHE A 81 4.78 -15.34 5.41
N TRP A 82 5.17 -16.31 4.57
CA TRP A 82 4.84 -16.29 3.15
C TRP A 82 3.34 -16.43 2.87
N ARG A 83 2.55 -16.97 3.80
CA ARG A 83 1.09 -17.08 3.67
C ARG A 83 0.42 -15.71 3.51
N ALA A 84 0.76 -14.77 4.39
CA ALA A 84 0.27 -13.38 4.32
C ALA A 84 1.23 -12.46 3.55
N GLY A 85 2.50 -12.83 3.43
CA GLY A 85 3.52 -12.08 2.71
C GLY A 85 3.35 -12.14 1.18
N THR A 86 2.92 -13.27 0.62
CA THR A 86 2.66 -13.39 -0.82
C THR A 86 1.58 -12.44 -1.33
N PRO A 87 0.37 -12.36 -0.74
CA PRO A 87 -0.65 -11.40 -1.18
C PRO A 87 -0.21 -9.95 -0.93
N LEU A 88 0.49 -9.67 0.17
CA LEU A 88 1.06 -8.35 0.45
C LEU A 88 2.02 -7.90 -0.66
N LEU A 89 2.99 -8.74 -1.02
CA LEU A 89 3.94 -8.46 -2.09
C LEU A 89 3.25 -8.32 -3.45
N SER A 90 2.25 -9.15 -3.73
CA SER A 90 1.47 -9.06 -4.96
C SER A 90 0.72 -7.72 -5.07
N ALA A 91 0.13 -7.25 -3.97
CA ALA A 91 -0.57 -5.98 -3.91
C ALA A 91 0.38 -4.79 -4.09
N VAL A 92 1.54 -4.82 -3.42
CA VAL A 92 2.59 -3.82 -3.61
C VAL A 92 3.07 -3.80 -5.06
N LEU A 93 3.30 -4.96 -5.67
CA LEU A 93 3.71 -5.06 -7.08
C LEU A 93 2.64 -4.51 -8.02
N ALA A 94 1.38 -4.87 -7.82
CA ALA A 94 0.26 -4.34 -8.60
C ALA A 94 0.17 -2.82 -8.50
N ALA A 95 0.38 -2.27 -7.30
CA ALA A 95 0.47 -0.84 -7.05
C ALA A 95 1.60 -0.16 -7.82
N LEU A 96 2.79 -0.76 -7.86
CA LEU A 96 3.93 -0.25 -8.61
C LEU A 96 3.67 -0.27 -10.12
N VAL A 97 3.07 -1.35 -10.63
CA VAL A 97 2.68 -1.47 -12.05
C VAL A 97 1.68 -0.37 -12.40
N LEU A 98 0.62 -0.20 -11.59
CA LEU A 98 -0.38 0.84 -11.81
C LEU A 98 0.23 2.24 -11.78
N SER A 99 1.11 2.52 -10.81
CA SER A 99 1.82 3.80 -10.72
C SER A 99 2.68 4.05 -11.97
N THR A 100 3.34 3.02 -12.50
CA THR A 100 4.15 3.12 -13.72
C THR A 100 3.30 3.41 -14.94
N ILE A 101 2.13 2.76 -15.07
CA ILE A 101 1.18 3.02 -16.16
C ILE A 101 0.69 4.46 -16.10
N VAL A 102 0.29 4.95 -14.92
CA VAL A 102 -0.17 6.34 -14.72
C VAL A 102 0.93 7.32 -15.10
N PHE A 103 2.16 7.07 -14.67
CA PHE A 103 3.33 7.88 -15.03
C PHE A 103 3.53 7.93 -16.55
N LEU A 104 3.51 6.77 -17.22
CA LEU A 104 3.70 6.66 -18.67
C LEU A 104 2.61 7.40 -19.45
N VAL A 105 1.34 7.23 -19.04
CA VAL A 105 0.20 7.92 -19.64
C VAL A 105 0.34 9.44 -19.50
N ARG A 106 0.68 9.95 -18.31
CA ARG A 106 0.90 11.38 -18.08
C ARG A 106 2.03 11.91 -18.95
N TRP A 107 3.12 11.17 -19.06
CA TRP A 107 4.27 11.55 -19.89
C TRP A 107 3.91 11.62 -21.38
N VAL A 108 3.18 10.62 -21.92
CA VAL A 108 2.73 10.62 -23.32
C VAL A 108 1.78 11.80 -23.61
N ILE A 109 0.83 12.07 -22.71
CA ILE A 109 -0.12 13.18 -22.87
C ILE A 109 0.60 14.54 -22.83
N LEU A 110 1.54 14.72 -21.90
CA LEU A 110 2.31 15.96 -21.78
C LEU A 110 3.20 16.19 -23.01
N ARG A 111 3.80 15.14 -23.58
CA ARG A 111 4.59 15.23 -24.82
C ARG A 111 3.76 15.66 -26.03
N ARG A 112 2.51 15.21 -26.12
CA ARG A 112 1.61 15.59 -27.24
C ARG A 112 1.26 17.09 -27.25
N ARG A 113 1.27 17.76 -26.10
CA ARG A 113 0.99 19.20 -26.00
C ARG A 113 2.10 20.07 -26.60
N SER A 114 3.36 19.62 -26.54
CA SER A 114 4.50 20.33 -27.12
C SER A 114 4.47 20.32 -28.66
N SER A 115 3.84 19.34 -29.28
CA SER A 115 3.77 19.22 -30.74
C SER A 115 2.73 20.14 -31.39
N HIS A 116 1.67 20.54 -30.67
CA HIS A 116 0.65 21.45 -31.21
C HIS A 116 1.03 22.94 -31.08
N ALA A 117 1.91 23.30 -30.16
CA ALA A 117 2.36 24.69 -29.98
C ALA A 117 3.34 25.15 -31.08
N ALA A 118 4.08 24.22 -31.70
CA ALA A 118 5.07 24.53 -32.74
C ALA A 118 4.47 24.71 -34.15
N THR A 119 3.22 24.30 -34.36
CA THR A 119 2.50 24.45 -35.64
C THR A 119 1.59 25.69 -35.67
N ALA A 120 1.53 26.46 -34.58
CA ALA A 120 0.68 27.64 -34.44
C ALA A 120 1.46 28.98 -34.38
N SER A 121 2.79 28.94 -34.55
CA SER A 121 3.69 30.10 -34.66
C SER A 121 4.24 30.23 -36.07
#